data_AF-A0A4X2LMG1-F1
#
_entry.id   AF-A0A4X2LMG1-F1
#
_cell.length_a   1.000
_cell.length_b   1.000
_cell.length_c   1.000
_cell.angle_alpha   90.00
_cell.angle_beta   90.00
_cell.angle_gamma   90.00
#
_symmetry.space_group_name_H-M   'P 1'
#
loop_
_entity.id
_entity.type
_entity.pdbx_description
1 polymer ?
#
loop_
_entity_poly.entity_id
_entity_poly.type
_entity_poly.pdbx_seq_one_letter_code
_entity_poly.pdbx_strand_id
1 'polypeptide(L)'
;MGLKPCEDCGGREAEAEVEDRVAEEEDVLALVTGSLAQSYRPHRVEAAFHCRLRKNMSIERRSLQELQQYYLPGKEGSFHRGLGLNITSGQYTAPITGFYTFAATLYIVHGGDHQKKGQPRSRDRLRVLICIQSLCQRNVSLEAITGLDNSSELFTISVNGILYLQAGQYASVFIDNATGSSLTIRSGSDFSAVFLGV
;
A
#
# COMPACT_ATOMS: atom_id res chain seq x y z
N MET A 1 56.34 20.09 69.05
CA MET A 1 55.39 19.28 68.26
C MET A 1 56.06 19.04 66.92
N GLY A 2 56.70 17.91 66.66
CA GLY A 2 56.10 16.57 66.47
C GLY A 2 56.07 16.33 64.95
N LEU A 3 56.41 15.20 64.34
CA LEU A 3 56.86 13.85 64.71
C LEU A 3 57.71 13.35 63.52
N LYS A 4 58.53 12.32 63.76
CA LYS A 4 59.44 11.67 62.81
C LYS A 4 58.75 10.43 62.14
N PRO A 5 59.42 9.64 61.29
CA PRO A 5 59.02 9.22 59.94
C PRO A 5 58.35 7.82 59.87
N CYS A 6 58.00 7.36 58.66
CA CYS A 6 58.12 5.94 58.27
C CYS A 6 58.47 5.78 56.78
N GLU A 7 59.50 4.97 56.55
CA GLU A 7 59.88 4.31 55.30
C GLU A 7 58.90 3.18 54.92
N ASP A 8 58.80 2.97 53.61
CA ASP A 8 58.59 1.73 52.86
C ASP A 8 57.43 0.77 53.20
N CYS A 9 56.61 0.47 52.19
CA CYS A 9 56.23 -0.90 51.80
C CYS A 9 55.43 -0.85 50.49
N GLY A 10 55.94 -1.54 49.47
CA GLY A 10 55.36 -1.61 48.13
C GLY A 10 54.01 -2.33 48.04
N GLY A 11 53.39 -2.18 46.86
CA GLY A 11 52.13 -2.83 46.51
C GLY A 11 51.60 -2.37 45.15
N ARG A 12 52.46 -2.34 44.12
CA ARG A 12 52.01 -2.33 42.71
C ARG A 12 51.66 -3.77 42.37
N GLU A 13 50.37 -4.14 42.40
CA GLU A 13 49.89 -5.36 41.72
C GLU A 13 48.35 -5.54 41.71
N ALA A 14 47.54 -4.56 42.11
CA ALA A 14 46.08 -4.74 42.18
C ALA A 14 45.25 -3.94 41.15
N GLU A 15 45.89 -3.20 40.23
CA GLU A 15 45.18 -2.36 39.25
C GLU A 15 45.09 -2.99 37.85
N ALA A 16 45.85 -4.06 37.57
CA ALA A 16 45.88 -4.68 36.24
C ALA A 16 44.84 -5.79 36.02
N GLU A 17 44.30 -6.41 37.07
CA GLU A 17 43.33 -7.52 36.93
C GLU A 17 41.86 -7.06 36.85
N VAL A 18 41.59 -5.78 37.12
CA VAL A 18 40.23 -5.21 37.04
C VAL A 18 39.95 -4.62 35.65
N GLU A 19 40.96 -4.10 34.95
CA GLU A 19 40.79 -3.56 33.59
C GLU A 19 40.53 -4.66 32.53
N ASP A 20 41.10 -5.86 32.70
CA ASP A 20 40.94 -6.94 31.72
C ASP A 20 39.55 -7.60 31.77
N ARG A 21 38.89 -7.58 32.94
CA ARG A 21 37.53 -8.14 33.11
C ARG A 21 36.43 -7.21 32.62
N VAL A 22 36.65 -5.90 32.63
CA VAL A 22 35.68 -4.91 32.13
C VAL A 22 35.72 -4.83 30.60
N ALA A 23 36.89 -5.06 29.98
CA ALA A 23 37.03 -5.12 28.54
C ALA A 23 36.30 -6.32 27.91
N GLU A 24 36.33 -7.50 28.55
CA GLU A 24 35.59 -8.67 28.08
C GLU A 24 34.07 -8.53 28.31
N GLU A 25 33.62 -7.88 29.37
CA GLU A 25 32.19 -7.62 29.60
C GLU A 25 31.61 -6.60 28.61
N GLU A 26 32.36 -5.55 28.25
CA GLU A 26 31.95 -4.60 27.20
C GLU A 26 31.94 -5.24 25.80
N ASP A 27 32.88 -6.15 25.49
CA ASP A 27 32.90 -6.89 24.23
C ASP A 27 31.75 -7.91 24.14
N VAL A 28 31.43 -8.60 25.23
CA VAL A 28 30.26 -9.49 25.29
C VAL A 28 28.96 -8.69 25.19
N LEU A 29 28.87 -7.49 25.80
CA LEU A 29 27.72 -6.61 25.65
C LEU A 29 27.62 -6.07 24.20
N ALA A 30 28.75 -5.79 23.54
CA ALA A 30 28.80 -5.38 22.14
C ALA A 30 28.39 -6.49 21.17
N LEU A 31 28.76 -7.74 21.45
CA LEU A 31 28.39 -8.93 20.68
C LEU A 31 26.91 -9.28 20.85
N VAL A 32 26.38 -9.18 22.08
CA VAL A 32 24.95 -9.40 22.37
C VAL A 32 24.08 -8.27 21.81
N THR A 33 24.51 -7.01 21.91
CA THR A 33 23.81 -5.87 21.30
C THR A 33 23.90 -5.87 19.77
N GLY A 34 25.00 -6.32 19.18
CA GLY A 34 25.14 -6.50 17.73
C GLY A 34 24.19 -7.58 17.17
N SER A 35 24.01 -8.68 17.90
CA SER A 35 23.08 -9.75 17.52
C SER A 35 21.60 -9.35 17.74
N LEU A 36 21.30 -8.59 18.80
CA LEU A 36 19.96 -8.05 19.03
C LEU A 36 19.62 -6.90 18.07
N ALA A 37 20.61 -6.13 17.59
CA ALA A 37 20.42 -5.05 16.61
C ALA A 37 20.04 -5.58 15.21
N GLN A 38 20.44 -6.81 14.84
CA GLN A 38 19.95 -7.47 13.63
C GLN A 38 18.51 -8.00 13.79
N SER A 39 18.10 -8.29 15.02
CA SER A 39 16.77 -8.83 15.34
C SER A 39 15.67 -7.75 15.42
N TYR A 40 16.06 -6.48 15.56
CA TYR A 40 15.17 -5.32 15.62
C TYR A 40 15.20 -4.47 14.34
N ARG A 41 15.27 -5.08 13.15
CA ARG A 41 14.75 -4.38 11.97
C ARG A 41 13.23 -4.46 12.09
N PRO A 42 12.51 -3.37 12.42
CA PRO A 42 11.06 -3.43 12.38
C PRO A 42 10.67 -3.93 10.99
N HIS A 43 9.80 -4.93 10.91
CA HIS A 43 9.26 -5.45 9.65
C HIS A 43 8.68 -4.26 8.86
N ARG A 44 9.51 -3.68 8.00
CA ARG A 44 9.23 -2.42 7.36
C ARG A 44 8.53 -2.77 6.06
N VAL A 45 7.28 -2.34 5.94
CA VAL A 45 6.56 -2.40 4.66
C VAL A 45 7.43 -1.78 3.57
N GLU A 46 7.88 -2.60 2.64
CA GLU A 46 8.85 -2.23 1.60
C GLU A 46 8.21 -1.38 0.50
N ALA A 47 7.00 -1.77 0.08
CA ALA A 47 6.22 -1.05 -0.90
C ALA A 47 4.77 -0.94 -0.47
N ALA A 48 4.22 0.26 -0.50
CA ALA A 48 2.82 0.52 -0.20
C ALA A 48 2.43 1.91 -0.69
N PHE A 49 1.20 2.07 -1.15
CA PHE A 49 0.70 3.39 -1.52
C PHE A 49 -0.78 3.52 -1.21
N HIS A 50 -1.21 4.76 -1.01
CA HIS A 50 -2.60 5.18 -1.03
C HIS A 50 -2.70 6.45 -1.86
N CYS A 51 -3.59 6.43 -2.85
CA CYS A 51 -3.83 7.55 -3.74
C CYS A 51 -5.32 7.75 -3.97
N ARG A 52 -5.69 8.96 -4.37
CA ARG A 52 -7.09 9.34 -4.66
C ARG A 52 -7.22 9.88 -6.06
N LEU A 53 -8.38 9.66 -6.68
CA LEU A 53 -8.70 10.19 -7.99
C LEU A 53 -8.79 11.72 -7.94
N ARG A 54 -8.06 12.41 -8.82
CA ARG A 54 -7.90 13.87 -8.74
C ARG A 54 -9.13 14.65 -9.20
N LYS A 55 -9.82 14.15 -10.23
CA LYS A 55 -10.98 14.79 -10.86
C LYS A 55 -12.05 13.76 -11.13
N ASN A 56 -13.27 14.24 -11.36
CA ASN A 56 -14.34 13.37 -11.83
C ASN A 56 -13.99 12.81 -13.22
N MET A 57 -14.29 11.54 -13.44
CA MET A 57 -14.03 10.84 -14.70
C MET A 57 -15.33 10.24 -15.23
N SER A 58 -15.71 10.63 -16.45
CA SER A 58 -16.86 10.05 -17.15
C SER A 58 -16.46 8.74 -17.81
N ILE A 59 -17.26 7.70 -17.58
CA ILE A 59 -17.09 6.37 -18.17
C ILE A 59 -18.27 6.13 -19.11
N GLU A 60 -17.96 5.92 -20.38
CA GLU A 60 -18.96 5.73 -21.42
C GLU A 60 -19.77 4.44 -21.22
N ARG A 61 -20.97 4.41 -21.78
CA ARG A 61 -21.80 3.19 -21.78
C ARG A 61 -21.12 2.08 -22.56
N ARG A 62 -21.30 0.83 -22.12
CA ARG A 62 -20.76 -0.38 -22.78
C ARG A 62 -19.24 -0.29 -23.03
N SER A 63 -18.51 0.27 -22.07
CA SER A 63 -17.07 0.50 -22.18
C SER A 63 -16.30 -0.13 -21.03
N LEU A 64 -15.03 -0.46 -21.29
CA LEU A 64 -14.04 -0.81 -20.28
C LEU A 64 -13.00 0.31 -20.28
N GLN A 65 -12.78 0.93 -19.12
CA GLN A 65 -11.86 2.05 -19.01
C GLN A 65 -10.96 1.94 -17.79
N GLU A 66 -9.67 2.22 -17.99
CA GLU A 66 -8.67 2.35 -16.93
C GLU A 66 -8.83 3.69 -16.22
N LEU A 67 -8.78 3.68 -14.88
CA LEU A 67 -8.77 4.90 -14.10
C LEU A 67 -7.36 5.49 -14.06
N GLN A 68 -7.29 6.81 -14.25
CA GLN A 68 -6.02 7.53 -14.41
C GLN A 68 -6.07 8.86 -13.64
N GLN A 69 -4.94 9.56 -13.55
CA GLN A 69 -4.84 10.88 -12.92
C GLN A 69 -5.19 10.89 -11.42
N TYR A 70 -4.34 10.24 -10.64
CA TYR A 70 -4.44 10.22 -9.19
C TYR A 70 -3.71 11.41 -8.54
N TYR A 71 -3.74 11.48 -7.22
CA TYR A 71 -2.84 12.28 -6.39
C TYR A 71 -2.61 11.56 -5.05
N LEU A 72 -1.49 11.85 -4.40
CA LEU A 72 -1.22 11.36 -3.05
C LEU A 72 -1.83 12.36 -2.04
N PRO A 73 -2.80 11.95 -1.21
CA PRO A 73 -3.32 12.82 -0.15
C PRO A 73 -2.23 13.10 0.89
N GLY A 74 -2.14 14.33 1.40
CA GLY A 74 -1.04 14.74 2.28
C GLY A 74 -1.36 14.79 3.78
N LYS A 75 -2.62 14.62 4.19
CA LYS A 75 -3.07 14.99 5.56
C LYS A 75 -3.85 13.91 6.34
N GLU A 76 -4.25 12.78 5.74
CA GLU A 76 -5.06 11.75 6.40
C GLU A 76 -4.67 10.35 5.95
N GLY A 77 -4.22 9.49 6.88
CA GLY A 77 -4.07 8.04 6.67
C GLY A 77 -3.25 7.62 5.45
N SER A 78 -2.54 8.56 4.82
CA SER A 78 -1.92 8.40 3.53
C SER A 78 -0.52 7.87 3.71
N PHE A 79 -0.17 6.91 2.89
CA PHE A 79 1.14 6.29 2.91
C PHE A 79 1.63 6.13 1.48
N HIS A 80 2.93 6.35 1.31
CA HIS A 80 3.62 6.09 0.07
C HIS A 80 5.03 5.61 0.43
N ARG A 81 5.35 4.39 0.00
CA ARG A 81 6.56 3.64 0.30
C ARG A 81 6.97 2.91 -0.97
N GLY A 82 8.25 2.95 -1.30
CA GLY A 82 8.80 2.30 -2.49
C GLY A 82 8.64 3.11 -3.77
N LEU A 83 9.04 2.49 -4.88
CA LEU A 83 8.95 3.00 -6.25
C LEU A 83 8.04 2.03 -7.00
N GLY A 84 7.04 2.55 -7.74
CA GLY A 84 6.13 1.68 -8.48
C GLY A 84 4.85 2.37 -8.92
N LEU A 85 4.33 3.29 -8.11
CA LEU A 85 3.11 4.02 -8.46
C LEU A 85 3.39 5.13 -9.48
N ASN A 86 2.79 5.03 -10.66
CA ASN A 86 2.66 6.13 -11.60
C ASN A 86 1.30 6.79 -11.42
N ILE A 87 1.32 7.97 -10.79
CA ILE A 87 0.12 8.73 -10.45
C ILE A 87 -0.64 9.20 -11.70
N THR A 88 0.07 9.45 -12.81
CA THR A 88 -0.54 9.94 -14.05
C THR A 88 -1.29 8.82 -14.77
N SER A 89 -0.65 7.66 -14.95
CA SER A 89 -1.29 6.50 -15.61
C SER A 89 -2.18 5.69 -14.69
N GLY A 90 -2.09 5.85 -13.36
CA GLY A 90 -2.82 5.03 -12.38
C GLY A 90 -2.24 3.63 -12.17
N GLN A 91 -1.13 3.32 -12.83
CA GLN A 91 -0.52 2.00 -12.81
C GLN A 91 0.49 1.89 -11.65
N TYR A 92 0.38 0.81 -10.90
CA TYR A 92 1.38 0.43 -9.91
C TYR A 92 2.22 -0.73 -10.44
N THR A 93 3.49 -0.47 -10.77
CA THR A 93 4.46 -1.48 -11.16
C THR A 93 5.11 -2.09 -9.93
N ALA A 94 5.01 -3.40 -9.75
CA ALA A 94 5.61 -4.12 -8.64
C ALA A 94 7.15 -4.03 -8.72
N PRO A 95 7.81 -3.41 -7.71
CA PRO A 95 9.27 -3.38 -7.67
C PRO A 95 9.87 -4.74 -7.28
N ILE A 96 9.10 -5.55 -6.55
CA ILE A 96 9.53 -6.81 -5.95
C ILE A 96 8.48 -7.87 -6.31
N THR A 97 8.93 -9.09 -6.58
CA THR A 97 8.00 -10.21 -6.79
C THR A 97 7.38 -10.61 -5.46
N GLY A 98 6.07 -10.85 -5.39
CA GLY A 98 5.41 -11.41 -4.22
C GLY A 98 3.94 -11.05 -4.10
N PHE A 99 3.38 -11.20 -2.90
CA PHE A 99 1.98 -10.95 -2.59
C PHE A 99 1.73 -9.48 -2.21
N TYR A 100 0.74 -8.89 -2.87
CA TYR A 100 0.28 -7.53 -2.62
C TYR A 100 -1.19 -7.56 -2.27
N THR A 101 -1.58 -6.89 -1.18
CA THR A 101 -2.99 -6.58 -0.93
C THR A 101 -3.34 -5.31 -1.67
N PHE A 102 -4.44 -5.33 -2.41
CA PHE A 102 -4.98 -4.19 -3.15
C PHE A 102 -6.38 -3.86 -2.64
N ALA A 103 -6.69 -2.57 -2.65
CA ALA A 103 -7.98 -2.03 -2.28
C ALA A 103 -8.35 -0.86 -3.19
N ALA A 104 -9.57 -0.84 -3.71
CA ALA A 104 -10.12 0.30 -4.41
C ALA A 104 -11.55 0.56 -3.94
N THR A 105 -11.85 1.82 -3.61
CA THR A 105 -13.17 2.27 -3.18
C THR A 105 -13.59 3.44 -4.04
N LEU A 106 -14.64 3.25 -4.84
CA LEU A 106 -15.05 4.20 -5.85
C LEU A 106 -16.43 4.76 -5.53
N TYR A 107 -16.53 6.10 -5.62
CA TYR A 107 -17.79 6.81 -5.48
C TYR A 107 -18.36 7.09 -6.87
N ILE A 108 -19.50 6.50 -7.18
CA ILE A 108 -20.05 6.48 -8.53
C ILE A 108 -21.36 7.25 -8.54
N VAL A 109 -21.48 8.16 -9.50
CA VAL A 109 -22.68 8.93 -9.77
C VAL A 109 -23.26 8.46 -11.08
N HIS A 110 -24.55 8.13 -11.07
CA HIS A 110 -25.25 7.80 -12.29
C HIS A 110 -25.36 9.04 -13.17
N GLY A 111 -24.95 8.94 -14.45
CA GLY A 111 -25.15 10.03 -15.39
C GLY A 111 -26.63 10.21 -15.63
N GLY A 112 -27.19 11.33 -15.16
CA GLY A 112 -28.63 11.64 -15.14
C GLY A 112 -29.28 11.84 -16.51
N ASP A 113 -28.81 11.15 -17.56
CA ASP A 113 -29.49 11.11 -18.83
C ASP A 113 -30.63 10.08 -18.77
N HIS A 114 -31.68 10.46 -18.03
CA HIS A 114 -32.99 9.81 -18.00
C HIS A 114 -33.72 9.89 -19.36
N GLN A 115 -33.00 9.88 -20.48
CA GLN A 115 -33.58 9.81 -21.82
C GLN A 115 -33.83 8.35 -22.20
N LYS A 116 -34.82 7.76 -21.52
CA LYS A 116 -35.95 7.01 -22.11
C LYS A 116 -36.50 6.02 -21.07
N LYS A 117 -37.83 6.09 -20.89
CA LYS A 117 -38.70 5.07 -20.30
C LYS A 117 -38.35 3.66 -20.82
N GLY A 118 -37.39 2.99 -20.20
CA GLY A 118 -37.06 1.60 -20.45
C GLY A 118 -36.72 0.98 -19.10
N GLN A 119 -37.37 -0.13 -18.77
CA GLN A 119 -37.05 -0.88 -17.55
C GLN A 119 -35.54 -1.14 -17.47
N PRO A 120 -34.93 -1.11 -16.27
CA PRO A 120 -33.56 -1.56 -16.09
C PRO A 120 -33.44 -2.95 -16.72
N ARG A 121 -32.58 -3.07 -17.74
CA ARG A 121 -32.45 -4.34 -18.46
C ARG A 121 -31.75 -5.30 -17.50
N SER A 122 -32.18 -6.56 -17.45
CA SER A 122 -31.64 -7.63 -16.58
C SER A 122 -30.14 -7.96 -16.77
N ARG A 123 -29.41 -7.15 -17.55
CA ARG A 123 -27.98 -7.27 -17.88
C ARG A 123 -27.16 -6.03 -17.54
N ASP A 124 -27.76 -4.97 -17.00
CA ASP A 124 -27.02 -3.79 -16.60
C ASP A 124 -26.24 -4.10 -15.33
N ARG A 125 -24.94 -4.24 -15.50
CA ARG A 125 -23.99 -4.53 -14.43
C ARG A 125 -22.81 -3.57 -14.54
N LEU A 126 -22.27 -3.23 -13.39
CA LEU A 126 -21.04 -2.49 -13.26
C LEU A 126 -20.02 -3.40 -12.61
N ARG A 127 -18.81 -3.48 -13.17
CA ARG A 127 -17.71 -4.21 -12.55
C ARG A 127 -16.55 -3.28 -12.29
N VAL A 128 -16.06 -3.31 -11.06
CA VAL A 128 -14.80 -2.67 -10.67
C VAL A 128 -13.77 -3.77 -10.59
N LEU A 129 -12.66 -3.58 -11.30
CA LEU A 129 -11.65 -4.59 -11.53
C LEU A 129 -10.29 -4.03 -11.16
N ILE A 130 -9.43 -4.86 -10.56
CA ILE A 130 -8.00 -4.56 -10.42
C ILE A 130 -7.26 -5.63 -11.21
N CYS A 131 -6.60 -5.25 -12.29
CA CYS A 131 -6.06 -6.18 -13.28
C CYS A 131 -4.54 -6.08 -13.38
N ILE A 132 -3.86 -7.22 -13.47
CA ILE A 132 -2.43 -7.29 -13.77
C ILE A 132 -2.24 -7.17 -15.29
N GLN A 133 -1.35 -6.28 -15.74
CA GLN A 133 -1.03 -6.08 -17.16
C GLN A 133 -2.25 -5.80 -18.06
N SER A 134 -3.29 -5.15 -17.53
CA SER A 134 -4.58 -4.96 -18.22
C SER A 134 -5.32 -6.25 -18.59
N LEU A 135 -4.89 -7.41 -18.07
CA LEU A 135 -5.53 -8.70 -18.29
C LEU A 135 -6.62 -8.93 -17.25
N CYS A 136 -7.82 -8.41 -17.51
CA CYS A 136 -8.99 -8.53 -16.63
C CYS A 136 -9.73 -9.87 -16.78
N GLN A 137 -8.98 -10.97 -16.99
CA GLN A 137 -9.51 -12.33 -17.10
C GLN A 137 -9.52 -13.01 -15.73
N ARG A 138 -10.34 -14.05 -15.58
CA ARG A 138 -10.46 -14.81 -14.31
C ARG A 138 -9.08 -15.29 -13.85
N ASN A 139 -8.82 -15.19 -12.55
CA ASN A 139 -7.58 -15.57 -11.82
C ASN A 139 -6.40 -14.59 -11.91
N VAL A 140 -6.51 -13.50 -12.68
CA VAL A 140 -5.44 -12.47 -12.82
C VAL A 140 -5.95 -11.08 -12.42
N SER A 141 -7.18 -11.03 -11.88
CA SER A 141 -7.82 -9.79 -11.45
C SER A 141 -8.69 -9.98 -10.21
N LEU A 142 -8.78 -8.92 -9.41
CA LEU A 142 -9.83 -8.79 -8.39
C LEU A 142 -11.07 -8.18 -9.04
N GLU A 143 -12.26 -8.65 -8.66
CA GLU A 143 -13.51 -8.13 -9.20
C GLU A 143 -14.56 -7.88 -8.12
N ALA A 144 -15.28 -6.77 -8.24
CA ALA A 144 -16.53 -6.53 -7.56
C ALA A 144 -17.60 -6.23 -8.61
N ILE A 145 -18.76 -6.89 -8.50
CA ILE A 145 -19.87 -6.77 -9.45
C ILE A 145 -21.06 -6.19 -8.71
N THR A 146 -21.69 -5.17 -9.29
CA THR A 146 -22.89 -4.53 -8.73
C THR A 146 -23.92 -4.36 -9.83
N GLY A 147 -25.17 -4.74 -9.53
CA GLY A 147 -26.33 -4.42 -10.36
C GLY A 147 -26.70 -2.95 -10.17
N LEU A 148 -27.14 -2.30 -11.25
CA LEU A 148 -27.53 -0.91 -11.18
C LEU A 148 -29.04 -0.82 -10.92
N ASP A 149 -29.40 -0.50 -9.69
CA ASP A 149 -30.79 -0.28 -9.30
C ASP A 149 -31.12 1.23 -9.33
N ASN A 150 -32.33 1.57 -9.77
CA ASN A 150 -32.79 2.96 -9.99
C ASN A 150 -32.94 3.80 -8.70
N SER A 151 -32.59 3.29 -7.52
CA SER A 151 -32.93 3.93 -6.25
C SER A 151 -31.94 4.98 -5.78
N SER A 152 -30.72 5.03 -6.32
CA SER A 152 -29.66 5.90 -5.78
C SER A 152 -28.83 6.54 -6.88
N GLU A 153 -28.83 7.88 -6.90
CA GLU A 153 -28.02 8.68 -7.82
C GLU A 153 -26.51 8.55 -7.53
N LEU A 154 -26.15 8.25 -6.28
CA LEU A 154 -24.78 8.03 -5.82
C LEU A 154 -24.70 6.72 -5.04
N PHE A 155 -23.70 5.91 -5.35
CA PHE A 155 -23.40 4.68 -4.63
C PHE A 155 -21.89 4.44 -4.58
N THR A 156 -21.47 3.51 -3.70
CA THR A 156 -20.07 3.16 -3.50
C THR A 156 -19.84 1.71 -3.85
N ILE A 157 -18.80 1.42 -4.64
CA ILE A 157 -18.32 0.06 -4.87
C ILE A 157 -16.90 -0.05 -4.33
N SER A 158 -16.63 -1.11 -3.57
CA SER A 158 -15.29 -1.44 -3.10
C SER A 158 -14.87 -2.83 -3.57
N VAL A 159 -13.61 -2.95 -3.97
CA VAL A 159 -12.96 -4.23 -4.28
C VAL A 159 -11.68 -4.33 -3.46
N ASN A 160 -11.50 -5.44 -2.77
CA ASN A 160 -10.33 -5.70 -1.93
C ASN A 160 -9.88 -7.15 -2.12
N GLY A 161 -8.58 -7.40 -2.10
CA GLY A 161 -8.05 -8.75 -2.22
C GLY A 161 -6.55 -8.79 -2.39
N ILE A 162 -6.01 -9.99 -2.57
CA ILE A 162 -4.58 -10.22 -2.70
C ILE A 162 -4.26 -10.66 -4.13
N LEU A 163 -3.21 -10.11 -4.72
CA LEU A 163 -2.67 -10.49 -6.01
C LEU A 163 -1.18 -10.81 -5.87
N TYR A 164 -0.73 -11.86 -6.54
CA TYR A 164 0.69 -12.16 -6.68
C TYR A 164 1.22 -11.47 -7.94
N LEU A 165 2.20 -10.59 -7.79
CA LEU A 165 2.82 -9.86 -8.91
C LEU A 165 4.29 -10.27 -9.02
N GLN A 166 4.76 -10.44 -10.25
CA GLN A 166 6.19 -10.52 -10.56
C GLN A 166 6.76 -9.11 -10.69
N ALA A 167 8.04 -8.94 -10.34
CA ALA A 167 8.75 -7.69 -10.51
C ALA A 167 8.62 -7.18 -11.97
N GLY A 168 8.22 -5.93 -12.13
CA GLY A 168 7.95 -5.30 -13.43
C GLY A 168 6.54 -5.48 -13.96
N GLN A 169 5.70 -6.34 -13.38
CA GLN A 169 4.27 -6.36 -13.70
C GLN A 169 3.58 -5.16 -13.06
N TYR A 170 2.59 -4.60 -13.76
CA TYR A 170 1.78 -3.52 -13.21
C TYR A 170 0.36 -3.99 -12.90
N ALA A 171 -0.26 -3.37 -11.89
CA ALA A 171 -1.68 -3.47 -11.60
C ALA A 171 -2.34 -2.09 -11.70
N SER A 172 -3.58 -2.06 -12.18
CA SER A 172 -4.36 -0.83 -12.33
C SER A 172 -5.85 -1.12 -12.15
N VAL A 173 -6.63 -0.06 -11.90
CA VAL A 173 -8.09 -0.14 -11.68
C VAL A 173 -8.83 0.09 -12.99
N PHE A 174 -9.74 -0.82 -13.30
CA PHE A 174 -10.60 -0.76 -14.49
C PHE A 174 -12.08 -0.76 -14.11
N ILE A 175 -12.88 -0.07 -14.91
CA ILE A 175 -14.34 -0.03 -14.80
C ILE A 175 -14.95 -0.59 -16.07
N ASP A 176 -15.68 -1.71 -15.93
CA ASP A 176 -16.51 -2.29 -16.97
C ASP A 176 -17.94 -1.77 -16.79
N ASN A 177 -18.27 -0.71 -17.52
CA ASN A 177 -19.60 -0.17 -17.58
C ASN A 177 -20.43 -0.93 -18.62
N ALA A 178 -21.01 -2.06 -18.22
CA ALA A 178 -21.95 -2.80 -19.05
C ALA A 178 -23.39 -2.27 -18.94
N THR A 179 -23.59 -1.01 -18.55
CA THR A 179 -24.92 -0.39 -18.45
C THR A 179 -25.30 0.33 -19.75
N GLY A 180 -26.56 0.76 -19.86
CA GLY A 180 -27.08 1.51 -21.02
C GLY A 180 -26.68 2.99 -21.06
N SER A 181 -26.16 3.54 -19.97
CA SER A 181 -25.87 4.98 -19.79
C SER A 181 -24.41 5.21 -19.35
N SER A 182 -23.94 6.44 -19.51
CA SER A 182 -22.66 6.87 -18.97
C SER A 182 -22.75 7.03 -17.45
N LEU A 183 -21.64 6.82 -16.76
CA LEU A 183 -21.51 7.03 -15.33
C LEU A 183 -20.30 7.90 -15.02
N THR A 184 -20.31 8.55 -13.86
CA THR A 184 -19.20 9.40 -13.43
C THR A 184 -18.58 8.84 -12.16
N ILE A 185 -17.28 8.55 -12.20
CA ILE A 185 -16.48 8.26 -11.01
C ILE A 185 -16.08 9.60 -10.39
N ARG A 186 -16.41 9.83 -9.13
CA ARG A 186 -16.10 11.08 -8.44
C ARG A 186 -14.64 11.15 -8.03
N SER A 187 -14.13 12.39 -7.98
CA SER A 187 -12.90 12.71 -7.26
C SER A 187 -12.99 12.25 -5.80
N GLY A 188 -11.82 11.90 -5.24
CA GLY A 188 -11.74 11.35 -3.88
C GLY A 188 -11.93 9.83 -3.81
N SER A 189 -12.28 9.16 -4.91
CA SER A 189 -12.24 7.69 -4.99
C SER A 189 -10.83 7.18 -4.71
N ASP A 190 -10.70 6.14 -3.90
CA ASP A 190 -9.45 5.64 -3.34
C ASP A 190 -8.90 4.42 -4.10
N PHE A 191 -7.58 4.35 -4.23
CA PHE A 191 -6.84 3.17 -4.66
C PHE A 191 -5.57 3.02 -3.81
N SER A 192 -5.33 1.83 -3.27
CA SER A 192 -4.17 1.53 -2.44
C SER A 192 -3.65 0.11 -2.65
N ALA A 193 -2.38 -0.07 -2.32
CA ALA A 193 -1.78 -1.39 -2.21
C ALA A 193 -0.73 -1.45 -1.10
N VAL A 194 -0.50 -2.64 -0.55
CA VAL A 194 0.57 -2.92 0.42
C VAL A 194 1.23 -4.24 0.06
N PHE A 195 2.56 -4.25 -0.02
CA PHE A 195 3.37 -5.46 -0.15
C PHE A 195 3.35 -6.24 1.16
N LEU A 196 3.00 -7.52 1.08
CA LEU A 196 2.91 -8.42 2.23
C LEU A 196 4.18 -9.24 2.42
N GLY A 197 4.83 -9.65 1.33
CA GLY A 197 5.98 -10.56 1.35
C GLY A 197 5.93 -11.59 0.21
N VAL A 198 6.87 -12.53 0.25
CA VAL A 198 6.97 -13.68 -0.67
C VAL A 198 6.67 -14.99 0.03
#